data_AF-A0A8J6VW97-F1
#
_entry.id   AF-A0A8J6VW97-F1
#
_cell.length_a   1.000
_cell.length_b   1.000
_cell.length_c   1.000
_cell.angle_alpha   90.00
_cell.angle_beta   90.00
_cell.angle_gamma   90.00
#
_symmetry.space_group_name_H-M   'P 1'
#
loop_
_entity.id
_entity.type
_entity.pdbx_description
1 polymer ?
#
loop_
_entity_poly.entity_id
_entity_poly.type
_entity_poly.pdbx_seq_one_letter_code
_entity_poly.pdbx_strand_id
1 'polypeptide(L)'
;MMGRTGLLRLLVTFDALPLAASLFQKFPPSMRPLAKALYSQTQFGITFAQESAAVSVSMNQAEQARQIKSFPDIPLFVLSAGKPNFDITQEVLEKLQELHADLASESSQGVHIVAHESGHAIQLDEPELVIDAIRQVVEKVRYGNTP
;
A
#
# COMPACT_ATOMS: atom_id res chain seq x y z
N MET A 1 -12.59 -23.96 -6.45
CA MET A 1 -12.77 -24.68 -7.73
C MET A 1 -12.34 -23.87 -8.97
N MET A 2 -12.04 -22.56 -8.87
CA MET A 2 -11.70 -21.69 -10.02
C MET A 2 -10.28 -21.85 -10.61
N GLY A 3 -9.34 -22.49 -9.91
CA GLY A 3 -7.96 -22.68 -10.41
C GLY A 3 -7.76 -23.81 -11.42
N ARG A 4 -8.77 -24.67 -11.66
CA ARG A 4 -8.62 -25.89 -12.49
C ARG A 4 -9.03 -25.71 -13.96
N THR A 5 -9.72 -24.63 -14.30
CA THR A 5 -10.30 -24.43 -15.64
C THR A 5 -9.51 -23.46 -16.53
N GLY A 6 -8.36 -22.94 -16.08
CA GLY A 6 -7.50 -22.07 -16.89
C GLY A 6 -8.06 -20.67 -17.18
N LEU A 7 -9.33 -20.40 -16.86
CA LEU A 7 -9.98 -19.10 -17.10
C LEU A 7 -9.28 -17.94 -16.38
N LEU A 8 -8.81 -18.14 -15.14
CA LEU A 8 -8.04 -17.13 -14.42
C LEU A 8 -6.71 -16.81 -15.13
N ARG A 9 -5.99 -17.84 -15.61
CA ARG A 9 -4.77 -17.66 -16.41
C ARG A 9 -5.06 -16.92 -17.71
N LEU A 10 -6.18 -17.22 -18.36
CA LEU A 10 -6.63 -16.54 -19.57
C LEU A 10 -6.86 -15.05 -19.31
N LEU A 11 -7.63 -14.71 -18.26
CA LEU A 11 -7.90 -13.33 -17.86
C LEU A 11 -6.61 -12.56 -17.50
N VAL A 12 -5.69 -13.19 -16.75
CA VAL A 12 -4.39 -12.61 -16.41
C VAL A 12 -3.52 -12.39 -17.65
N THR A 13 -3.53 -13.33 -18.61
CA THR A 13 -2.74 -13.22 -19.84
C THR A 13 -3.16 -11.99 -20.64
N PHE A 14 -4.47 -11.73 -20.75
CA PHE A 14 -5.04 -10.62 -21.50
C PHE A 14 -5.19 -9.32 -20.71
N ASP A 15 -4.63 -9.23 -19.49
CA ASP A 15 -4.79 -8.05 -18.59
C ASP A 15 -6.27 -7.69 -18.31
N ALA A 16 -7.16 -8.68 -18.44
CA ALA A 16 -8.60 -8.54 -18.27
C ALA A 16 -9.04 -8.86 -16.83
N LEU A 17 -8.15 -8.68 -15.85
CA LEU A 17 -8.49 -8.83 -14.45
C LEU A 17 -9.39 -7.65 -14.02
N PRO A 18 -10.66 -7.91 -13.66
CA PRO A 18 -11.48 -6.88 -13.05
C PRO A 18 -10.81 -6.47 -11.74
N LEU A 19 -10.71 -5.16 -11.50
CA LEU A 19 -9.98 -4.59 -10.35
C LEU A 19 -8.45 -4.83 -10.38
N ALA A 20 -7.81 -5.03 -11.53
CA ALA A 20 -6.34 -4.96 -11.65
C ALA A 20 -5.81 -4.70 -13.08
N ALA A 21 -6.61 -4.11 -13.97
CA ALA A 21 -6.35 -4.10 -15.42
C ALA A 21 -4.98 -3.47 -15.82
N SER A 22 -4.43 -2.54 -15.04
CA SER A 22 -3.12 -1.92 -15.28
C SER A 22 -2.01 -2.42 -14.35
N LEU A 23 -2.29 -3.37 -13.45
CA LEU A 23 -1.36 -3.84 -12.43
C LEU A 23 -0.03 -4.33 -13.03
N PHE A 24 -0.11 -5.15 -14.08
CA PHE A 24 1.08 -5.72 -14.70
C PHE A 24 1.86 -4.71 -15.55
N GLN A 25 1.20 -3.64 -16.01
CA GLN A 25 1.86 -2.60 -16.81
C GLN A 25 2.86 -1.79 -15.99
N LYS A 26 2.65 -1.71 -14.66
CA LYS A 26 3.56 -1.06 -13.70
C LYS A 26 4.89 -1.80 -13.51
N PHE A 27 4.97 -3.09 -13.87
CA PHE A 27 6.24 -3.84 -13.80
C PHE A 27 7.09 -3.59 -15.06
N PRO A 28 8.44 -3.57 -14.93
CA PRO A 28 9.34 -3.56 -16.08
C PRO A 28 9.01 -4.67 -17.08
N PRO A 29 9.12 -4.43 -18.41
CA PRO A 29 8.69 -5.39 -19.42
C PRO A 29 9.22 -6.81 -19.24
N SER A 30 10.47 -6.95 -18.77
CA SER A 30 11.12 -8.23 -18.50
C SER A 30 10.49 -9.02 -17.35
N MET A 31 9.85 -8.35 -16.38
CA MET A 31 9.25 -8.99 -15.20
C MET A 31 7.75 -9.27 -15.34
N ARG A 32 7.08 -8.66 -16.33
CA ARG A 32 5.63 -8.85 -16.53
C ARG A 32 5.23 -10.32 -16.70
N PRO A 33 5.94 -11.17 -17.47
CA PRO A 33 5.58 -12.58 -17.60
C PRO A 33 5.66 -13.33 -16.26
N LEU A 34 6.68 -13.04 -15.46
CA LEU A 34 6.86 -13.64 -14.13
C LEU A 34 5.75 -13.19 -13.18
N ALA A 35 5.43 -11.89 -13.14
CA ALA A 35 4.33 -11.36 -12.34
C ALA A 35 3.00 -12.02 -12.72
N LYS A 36 2.66 -12.09 -14.01
CA LYS A 36 1.45 -12.78 -14.50
C LYS A 36 1.41 -14.25 -14.06
N ALA A 37 2.53 -14.95 -14.13
CA ALA A 37 2.63 -16.34 -13.70
C ALA A 37 2.36 -16.51 -12.19
N LEU A 38 2.95 -15.64 -11.34
CA LEU A 38 2.77 -15.65 -9.89
C LEU A 38 1.31 -15.37 -9.48
N TYR A 39 0.71 -14.32 -10.03
CA TYR A 39 -0.68 -13.94 -9.73
C TYR A 39 -1.71 -14.97 -10.21
N SER A 40 -1.34 -15.79 -11.20
CA SER A 40 -2.18 -16.88 -11.70
C SER A 40 -2.06 -18.18 -10.90
N GLN A 41 -1.20 -18.25 -9.88
CA GLN A 41 -1.05 -19.45 -9.07
C GLN A 41 -2.24 -19.62 -8.14
N THR A 42 -2.72 -20.86 -7.98
CA THR A 42 -3.78 -21.18 -7.01
C THR A 42 -3.39 -20.73 -5.60
N GLN A 43 -2.11 -20.84 -5.26
CA GLN A 43 -1.60 -20.41 -3.96
C GLN A 43 -1.79 -18.91 -3.74
N PHE A 44 -1.60 -18.07 -4.76
CA PHE A 44 -1.86 -16.63 -4.66
C PHE A 44 -3.32 -16.37 -4.28
N GLY A 45 -4.27 -17.02 -4.96
CA GLY A 45 -5.69 -16.86 -4.66
C GLY A 45 -6.09 -17.40 -3.28
N ILE A 46 -5.49 -18.51 -2.84
CA ILE A 46 -5.70 -19.05 -1.48
C ILE A 46 -5.20 -18.05 -0.44
N THR A 47 -3.96 -17.58 -0.59
CA THR A 47 -3.36 -16.60 0.32
C THR A 47 -4.18 -15.31 0.36
N PHE A 48 -4.57 -14.76 -0.80
CA PHE A 48 -5.41 -13.56 -0.85
C PHE A 48 -6.74 -13.72 -0.11
N ALA A 49 -7.41 -14.87 -0.28
CA ALA A 49 -8.66 -15.15 0.42
C ALA A 49 -8.47 -15.29 1.94
N GLN A 50 -7.38 -15.94 2.37
CA GLN A 50 -7.04 -16.07 3.79
C GLN A 50 -6.74 -14.71 4.43
N GLU A 51 -5.92 -13.89 3.77
CA GLU A 51 -5.60 -12.53 4.23
C GLU A 51 -6.87 -11.66 4.31
N SER A 52 -7.73 -11.72 3.27
CA SER A 52 -9.00 -10.98 3.26
C SER A 52 -9.91 -11.37 4.42
N ALA A 53 -10.00 -12.66 4.73
CA ALA A 53 -10.80 -13.16 5.85
C ALA A 53 -10.20 -12.78 7.23
N ALA A 54 -8.89 -12.51 7.29
CA ALA A 54 -8.19 -12.13 8.51
C ALA A 54 -8.22 -10.62 8.80
N VAL A 55 -8.63 -9.77 7.85
CA VAL A 55 -8.61 -8.29 7.99
C VAL A 55 -9.26 -7.82 9.29
N SER A 56 -10.47 -8.29 9.61
CA SER A 56 -11.16 -7.88 10.85
C SER A 56 -10.40 -8.27 12.11
N VAL A 57 -9.71 -9.42 12.09
CA VAL A 57 -8.88 -9.87 13.22
C VAL A 57 -7.67 -8.96 13.39
N SER A 58 -6.97 -8.63 12.30
CA SER A 58 -5.83 -7.72 12.32
C SER A 58 -6.22 -6.31 12.77
N MET A 59 -7.38 -5.81 12.33
CA MET A 59 -7.91 -4.52 12.78
C MET A 59 -8.19 -4.51 14.28
N ASN A 60 -8.86 -5.55 14.80
CA ASN A 60 -9.11 -5.67 16.24
C ASN A 60 -7.81 -5.74 17.06
N GLN A 61 -6.78 -6.44 16.55
CA GLN A 61 -5.48 -6.50 17.21
C GLN A 61 -4.79 -5.12 17.25
N ALA A 62 -4.85 -4.37 16.16
CA ALA A 62 -4.32 -3.02 16.10
C ALA A 62 -5.06 -2.07 17.07
N GLU A 63 -6.39 -2.18 17.14
CA GLU A 63 -7.20 -1.40 18.08
C GLU A 63 -6.86 -1.73 19.54
N GLN A 64 -6.78 -3.02 19.88
CA GLN A 64 -6.39 -3.45 21.24
C GLN A 64 -4.97 -2.96 21.61
N ALA A 65 -4.02 -3.02 20.68
CA ALA A 65 -2.67 -2.52 20.92
C ALA A 65 -2.67 -1.01 21.24
N ARG A 66 -3.47 -0.20 20.52
CA ARG A 66 -3.63 1.23 20.77
C ARG A 66 -4.21 1.53 22.15
N GLN A 67 -5.11 0.69 22.67
CA GLN A 67 -5.66 0.85 24.02
C GLN A 67 -4.65 0.56 25.13
N ILE A 68 -3.67 -0.30 24.88
CA ILE A 68 -2.66 -0.70 25.87
C ILE A 68 -1.50 0.29 25.92
N LYS A 69 -1.06 0.79 24.76
CA LYS A 69 0.10 1.66 24.66
C LYS A 69 -0.07 2.66 23.53
N SER A 70 0.15 3.93 23.84
CA SER A 70 0.22 5.00 22.84
C SER A 70 1.37 4.76 21.86
N PHE A 71 1.19 5.25 20.63
CA PHE A 71 2.26 5.23 19.63
C PHE A 71 3.49 5.98 20.17
N PRO A 72 4.70 5.44 19.98
CA PRO A 72 5.91 6.09 20.49
C PRO A 72 6.19 7.38 19.72
N ASP A 73 6.79 8.37 20.39
CA ASP A 73 7.20 9.61 19.73
C ASP A 73 8.49 9.39 18.92
N ILE A 74 8.35 9.03 17.65
CA ILE A 74 9.44 8.72 16.72
C ILE A 74 9.19 9.43 15.38
N PRO A 75 10.23 9.74 14.59
CA PRO A 75 10.05 10.26 13.23
C PRO A 75 9.09 9.39 12.41
N LEU A 76 7.94 9.95 12.04
CA LEU A 76 6.89 9.24 11.31
C LEU A 76 6.52 10.05 10.06
N PHE A 77 6.80 9.50 8.88
CA PHE A 77 6.39 10.08 7.61
C PHE A 77 5.33 9.19 6.98
N VAL A 78 4.15 9.76 6.73
CA VAL A 78 3.03 9.07 6.09
C VAL A 78 2.83 9.66 4.70
N LEU A 79 2.93 8.82 3.66
CA LEU A 79 2.71 9.21 2.27
C LEU A 79 1.35 8.72 1.80
N SER A 80 0.52 9.61 1.25
CA SER A 80 -0.77 9.27 0.65
C SER A 80 -0.75 9.41 -0.86
N ALA A 81 -1.52 8.58 -1.56
CA ALA A 81 -1.81 8.79 -2.97
C ALA A 81 -2.57 10.12 -3.15
N GLY A 82 -2.28 10.83 -4.23
CA GLY A 82 -2.96 12.07 -4.60
C GLY A 82 -4.04 11.90 -5.66
N LYS A 83 -4.02 10.79 -6.40
CA LYS A 83 -4.99 10.45 -7.44
C LYS A 83 -5.75 9.17 -7.08
N PRO A 84 -7.06 9.11 -7.37
CA PRO A 84 -7.81 7.88 -7.20
C PRO A 84 -7.29 6.84 -8.18
N ASN A 85 -7.11 5.61 -7.70
CA ASN A 85 -6.90 4.46 -8.56
C ASN A 85 -8.24 3.92 -9.06
N PHE A 86 -8.19 3.00 -10.02
CA PHE A 86 -9.37 2.42 -10.65
C PHE A 86 -10.37 1.74 -9.68
N ASP A 87 -9.94 1.44 -8.44
CA ASP A 87 -10.75 0.77 -7.42
C ASP A 87 -11.44 1.69 -6.41
N ILE A 88 -11.08 2.98 -6.38
CA ILE A 88 -11.57 3.89 -5.34
C ILE A 88 -12.12 5.18 -5.94
N THR A 89 -13.17 5.70 -5.31
CA THR A 89 -13.71 7.01 -5.66
C THR A 89 -12.86 8.11 -5.05
N GLN A 90 -13.05 9.34 -5.53
CA GLN A 90 -12.42 10.53 -4.96
C GLN A 90 -12.77 10.71 -3.47
N GLU A 91 -14.03 10.45 -3.10
CA GLU A 91 -14.49 10.49 -1.70
C GLU A 91 -13.76 9.48 -0.81
N VAL A 92 -13.56 8.25 -1.30
CA VAL A 92 -12.79 7.22 -0.57
C VAL A 92 -11.32 7.65 -0.44
N LEU A 93 -10.74 8.24 -1.47
CA LEU A 93 -9.37 8.75 -1.42
C LEU A 93 -9.21 9.85 -0.36
N GLU A 94 -10.12 10.82 -0.33
CA GLU A 94 -10.14 11.90 0.66
C GLU A 94 -10.25 11.33 2.07
N LYS A 95 -11.14 10.35 2.29
CA LYS A 95 -11.25 9.68 3.59
C LYS A 95 -9.97 8.95 3.99
N LEU A 96 -9.29 8.29 3.04
CA LEU A 96 -7.99 7.67 3.31
C LEU A 96 -6.91 8.70 3.63
N GLN A 97 -6.91 9.86 2.97
CA GLN A 97 -5.98 10.95 3.28
C GLN A 97 -6.21 11.52 4.68
N GLU A 98 -7.46 11.67 5.12
CA GLU A 98 -7.79 12.05 6.51
C GLU A 98 -7.24 11.02 7.51
N LEU A 99 -7.50 9.73 7.29
CA LEU A 99 -7.00 8.67 8.17
C LEU A 99 -5.48 8.60 8.21
N HIS A 100 -4.81 8.94 7.10
CA HIS A 100 -3.35 9.03 7.04
C HIS A 100 -2.81 10.27 7.77
N ALA A 101 -3.54 11.39 7.73
CA ALA A 101 -3.22 12.57 8.53
C ALA A 101 -3.37 12.25 10.04
N ASP A 102 -4.45 11.57 10.42
CA ASP A 102 -4.65 11.07 11.79
C ASP A 102 -3.51 10.15 12.22
N LEU A 103 -3.10 9.21 11.35
CA LEU A 103 -1.95 8.34 11.62
C LEU A 103 -0.65 9.13 11.82
N ALA A 104 -0.39 10.15 11.00
CA ALA A 104 0.80 10.97 11.17
C ALA A 104 0.76 11.72 12.52
N SER A 105 -0.42 12.13 12.98
CA SER A 105 -0.59 12.85 14.25
C SER A 105 -0.31 12.01 15.51
N GLU A 106 -0.18 10.68 15.38
CA GLU A 106 0.18 9.77 16.47
C GLU A 106 1.60 10.01 17.02
N SER A 107 2.46 10.73 16.29
CA SER A 107 3.74 11.23 16.80
C SER A 107 3.83 12.74 16.65
N SER A 108 4.46 13.39 17.64
CA SER A 108 4.76 14.83 17.57
C SER A 108 5.76 15.19 16.46
N GLN A 109 6.50 14.20 15.95
CA GLN A 109 7.44 14.33 14.83
C GLN A 109 6.83 13.91 13.49
N GLY A 110 5.52 13.64 13.48
CA GLY A 110 4.73 13.21 12.35
C GLY A 110 4.70 14.21 11.20
N VAL A 111 4.81 13.70 9.97
CA VAL A 111 4.66 14.47 8.74
C VAL A 111 3.77 13.68 7.80
N HIS A 112 2.69 14.32 7.33
CA HIS A 112 1.82 13.78 6.29
C HIS A 112 2.11 14.48 4.97
N ILE A 113 2.32 13.71 3.90
CA ILE A 113 2.58 14.23 2.56
C ILE A 113 1.65 13.53 1.55
N VAL A 114 0.97 14.34 0.73
CA VAL A 114 0.16 13.84 -0.38
C VAL A 114 0.98 13.86 -1.66
N ALA A 115 1.15 12.69 -2.27
CA ALA A 115 1.82 12.50 -3.56
C ALA A 115 0.85 12.84 -4.69
N HIS A 116 0.67 14.13 -4.97
CA HIS A 116 -0.36 14.66 -5.88
C HIS A 116 -0.33 14.04 -7.28
N GLU A 117 0.82 13.57 -7.74
CA GLU A 117 0.95 12.98 -9.06
C GLU A 117 0.82 11.45 -9.09
N SER A 118 0.73 10.81 -7.93
CA SER A 118 0.74 9.36 -7.76
C SER A 118 -0.63 8.74 -7.47
N GLY A 119 -0.81 7.51 -7.97
CA GLY A 119 -1.86 6.60 -7.50
C GLY A 119 -1.41 5.80 -6.27
N HIS A 120 -2.02 4.64 -6.02
CA HIS A 120 -1.73 3.81 -4.84
C HIS A 120 -0.25 3.39 -4.72
N ALA A 121 0.45 3.16 -5.83
CA ALA A 121 1.84 2.70 -5.84
C ALA A 121 2.81 3.87 -5.97
N ILE A 122 2.87 4.74 -4.95
CA ILE A 122 3.67 5.97 -4.93
C ILE A 122 5.15 5.69 -5.24
N GLN A 123 5.71 4.58 -4.75
CA GLN A 123 7.10 4.20 -5.01
C GLN A 123 7.42 3.90 -6.47
N LEU A 124 6.40 3.68 -7.31
CA LEU A 124 6.56 3.49 -8.75
C LEU A 124 6.26 4.78 -9.53
N ASP A 125 5.32 5.59 -9.02
CA ASP A 125 4.83 6.78 -9.70
C ASP A 125 5.71 8.02 -9.37
N GLU A 126 6.09 8.22 -8.09
CA GLU A 126 6.97 9.28 -7.57
C GLU A 126 8.08 8.71 -6.66
N PRO A 127 9.06 7.94 -7.21
CA PRO A 127 10.08 7.26 -6.41
C PRO A 127 10.97 8.21 -5.59
N GLU A 128 11.29 9.39 -6.13
CA GLU A 128 12.13 10.38 -5.44
C GLU A 128 11.46 10.88 -4.15
N LEU A 129 10.14 11.07 -4.15
CA LEU A 129 9.38 11.45 -2.95
C LEU A 129 9.54 10.42 -1.83
N VAL A 130 9.50 9.13 -2.18
CA VAL A 130 9.69 8.03 -1.23
C VAL A 130 11.13 7.99 -0.72
N ILE A 131 12.11 8.15 -1.61
CA ILE A 131 13.54 8.17 -1.25
C ILE A 131 13.83 9.31 -0.29
N ASP A 132 13.33 10.51 -0.57
CA ASP A 132 13.56 11.69 0.26
C ASP A 132 12.85 11.58 1.62
N ALA A 133 11.64 11.02 1.68
CA ALA A 133 10.97 10.74 2.95
C ALA A 133 11.80 9.75 3.81
N ILE A 134 12.34 8.69 3.21
CA ILE A 134 13.20 7.72 3.90
C ILE A 134 14.48 8.41 4.40
N ARG A 135 15.14 9.22 3.58
CA ARG A 135 16.34 9.97 3.97
C ARG A 135 16.06 10.87 5.16
N GLN A 136 14.97 11.64 5.13
CA GLN A 136 14.58 12.53 6.23
C GLN A 136 14.30 11.77 7.52
N VAL A 137 13.61 10.62 7.47
CA VAL A 137 13.43 9.76 8.64
C VAL A 137 14.77 9.32 9.21
N VAL A 138 15.67 8.81 8.35
CA VAL A 138 17.00 8.34 8.77
C VAL A 138 17.85 9.46 9.36
N GLU A 139 17.82 10.65 8.77
CA GLU A 139 18.51 11.84 9.29
C GLU A 139 17.96 12.26 10.64
N LYS A 140 16.64 12.34 10.81
CA LYS A 140 16.01 12.65 12.11
C LYS A 140 16.38 11.63 13.18
N VAL A 141 16.44 10.33 12.85
CA VAL A 141 16.86 9.30 13.82
C VAL A 141 18.34 9.42 14.17
N ARG A 142 19.21 9.72 13.19
CA ARG A 142 20.67 9.78 13.42
C ARG A 142 21.12 11.06 14.12
N TYR A 143 20.48 12.19 13.85
CA TYR A 143 20.92 13.52 14.29
C TYR A 143 19.92 14.24 15.19
N GLY A 144 18.68 13.76 15.30
CA GLY A 144 17.64 14.32 16.19
C GLY A 144 17.83 13.99 17.67
N ASN A 145 18.73 13.06 17.99
CA ASN A 145 19.22 12.82 19.36
C ASN A 145 20.49 13.65 19.61
N THR A 146 20.36 14.97 19.62
CA THR A 146 21.40 15.82 20.25
C THR A 146 20.98 16.02 21.71
N PRO A 147 21.81 15.65 22.71
CA PRO A 147 21.50 15.95 24.12
C PRO A 147 21.39 17.45 24.39
#